data_AF-A0A9X5XE57-F1
#
_entry.id   AF-A0A9X5XE57-F1
#
_cell.length_a   1.000
_cell.length_b   1.000
_cell.length_c   1.000
_cell.angle_alpha   90.00
_cell.angle_beta   90.00
_cell.angle_gamma   90.00
#
_symmetry.space_group_name_H-M   'P 1'
#
loop_
_entity.id
_entity.type
_entity.pdbx_description
1 polymer ?
#
loop_
_entity_poly.entity_id
_entity_poly.type
_entity_poly.pdbx_seq_one_letter_code
_entity_poly.pdbx_strand_id
1 'polypeptide(L)'
;VVADAAHGEEPATTATDLRRIAVCGIRNDHPLYERGRLIDFVPSTPQARGYGSGRSELVTDLSTATGWHAQDPERTKEIIDYGIHSLIAAPIQAGGVVLGVANFWRAKQHEPFDDEELSLAEELVARAAVSIDNARRYTREHALAVTLQRSLLPRALPEQSALDVGYRYLPAQSGVSGDWFDVIPLPGSRVALAVGDVVGHGLHA
;
A
#
# COMPACT_ATOMS: atom_id res chain seq x y z
N VAL A 1 -2.64 1.98 9.73
CA VAL A 1 -2.20 3.14 8.91
C VAL A 1 -0.92 2.75 8.22
N VAL A 2 -0.76 3.04 6.94
CA VAL A 2 0.43 2.68 6.15
C VAL A 2 1.09 3.97 5.72
N ALA A 3 2.42 4.00 5.68
CA ALA A 3 3.14 5.16 5.19
C ALA A 3 2.66 5.50 3.78
N ASP A 4 2.47 6.78 3.49
CA ASP A 4 2.01 7.22 2.17
C ASP A 4 3.14 7.05 1.14
N ALA A 5 3.40 5.80 0.76
CA ALA A 5 4.18 5.46 -0.42
C ALA A 5 3.20 5.45 -1.59
N ALA A 6 2.90 6.64 -2.11
CA ALA A 6 2.21 6.75 -3.39
C ALA A 6 2.94 5.86 -4.41
N HIS A 7 2.24 4.90 -5.02
CA HIS A 7 2.74 4.14 -6.17
C HIS A 7 3.97 3.24 -5.92
N GLY A 8 4.05 2.60 -4.75
CA GLY A 8 5.02 1.52 -4.56
C GLY A 8 6.47 1.99 -4.38
N GLU A 9 6.70 3.26 -4.05
CA GLU A 9 7.98 3.75 -3.53
C GLU A 9 8.29 3.14 -2.15
N GLU A 10 9.55 3.20 -1.71
CA GLU A 10 9.91 2.76 -0.35
C GLU A 10 9.42 3.77 0.70
N PRO A 11 8.88 3.32 1.84
CA PRO A 11 8.51 4.21 2.95
C PRO A 11 9.74 4.98 3.44
N ALA A 12 9.62 6.30 3.60
CA ALA A 12 10.67 7.07 4.27
C ALA A 12 10.75 6.66 5.75
N THR A 13 11.97 6.48 6.27
CA THR A 13 12.25 5.99 7.63
C THR A 13 11.77 6.93 8.74
N THR A 14 11.49 8.20 8.42
CA THR A 14 11.07 9.24 9.37
C THR A 14 9.68 9.81 9.07
N ALA A 15 8.97 9.30 8.07
CA ALA A 15 7.67 9.85 7.69
C ALA A 15 6.62 9.61 8.79
N THR A 16 6.13 10.70 9.39
CA THR A 16 4.96 10.72 10.28
C THR A 16 3.64 10.76 9.51
N ASP A 17 3.71 11.02 8.20
CA ASP A 17 2.58 11.03 7.27
C ASP A 17 2.15 9.60 6.93
N LEU A 18 1.15 9.10 7.66
CA LEU A 18 0.56 7.79 7.42
C LEU A 18 -0.87 7.92 6.89
N ARG A 19 -1.19 7.19 5.83
CA ARG A 19 -2.54 7.09 5.29
C ARG A 19 -3.29 5.93 5.92
N ARG A 20 -4.54 6.16 6.34
CA ARG A 20 -5.40 5.09 6.86
C ARG A 20 -6.00 4.25 5.74
N ILE A 21 -5.41 3.10 5.45
CA ILE A 21 -5.90 2.20 4.39
C ILE A 21 -7.09 1.33 4.83
N ALA A 22 -7.25 1.11 6.13
CA ALA A 22 -8.31 0.29 6.69
C ALA A 22 -8.67 0.76 8.10
N VAL A 23 -9.94 0.58 8.45
CA VAL A 23 -10.45 0.69 9.81
C VAL A 23 -11.62 -0.28 9.92
N CYS A 24 -11.65 -1.03 11.00
CA CYS A 24 -12.73 -1.97 11.31
C CYS A 24 -12.93 -1.94 12.82
N GLY A 25 -14.18 -2.05 13.24
CA GLY A 25 -14.56 -2.10 14.64
C GLY A 25 -15.86 -2.89 14.79
N ILE A 26 -16.19 -3.23 16.03
CA ILE A 26 -17.44 -3.92 16.36
C ILE A 26 -18.66 -3.06 16.02
N ARG A 27 -18.49 -1.73 16.03
CA ARG A 27 -19.52 -0.75 15.72
C ARG A 27 -19.01 0.24 14.67
N ASN A 28 -19.93 0.77 13.88
CA ASN A 28 -19.65 1.73 12.81
C ASN A 28 -19.60 3.19 13.27
N ASP A 29 -19.98 3.48 14.52
CA ASP A 29 -20.03 4.83 15.13
C ASP A 29 -18.72 5.22 15.84
N HIS A 30 -17.58 4.66 15.45
CA HIS A 30 -16.30 4.92 16.13
C HIS A 30 -15.74 6.33 15.82
N PRO A 31 -15.08 7.01 16.78
CA PRO A 31 -14.51 8.35 16.57
C PRO A 31 -13.12 8.37 15.90
N LEU A 32 -12.59 7.21 15.50
CA LEU A 32 -11.30 7.09 14.83
C LEU A 32 -11.33 7.75 13.45
N TYR A 33 -10.18 8.27 12.98
CA TYR A 33 -10.05 8.80 11.63
C TYR A 33 -10.56 7.80 10.57
N GLU A 34 -11.18 8.33 9.53
CA GLU A 34 -11.77 7.54 8.44
C GLU A 34 -10.71 6.95 7.50
N ARG A 35 -11.11 5.92 6.75
CA ARG A 35 -10.29 5.36 5.66
C ARG A 35 -9.97 6.44 4.63
N GLY A 36 -8.74 6.46 4.14
CA GLY A 36 -8.24 7.40 3.15
C GLY A 36 -7.60 8.65 3.74
N ARG A 37 -7.86 8.97 5.03
CA ARG A 37 -7.27 10.13 5.70
C ARG A 37 -5.75 9.99 5.79
N LEU A 38 -5.05 11.03 5.33
CA LEU A 38 -3.63 11.24 5.63
C LEU A 38 -3.53 11.86 7.03
N ILE A 39 -2.70 11.28 7.88
CA ILE A 39 -2.54 11.67 9.28
C ILE A 39 -1.04 11.92 9.49
N ASP A 40 -0.70 13.15 9.84
CA ASP A 40 0.64 13.51 10.30
C ASP A 40 0.69 13.29 11.82
N PHE A 41 1.27 12.17 12.24
CA PHE A 41 1.34 11.82 13.65
C PHE A 41 2.45 12.62 14.36
N VAL A 42 2.10 13.34 15.43
CA VAL A 42 3.12 13.99 16.26
C VAL A 42 4.06 12.92 16.87
N PRO A 43 5.38 13.19 16.96
CA PRO A 43 6.37 12.19 17.39
C PRO A 43 6.12 11.54 18.76
N SER A 44 5.38 12.24 19.64
CA SER A 44 5.00 11.75 20.96
C SER A 44 3.89 10.72 20.95
N THR A 45 3.22 10.48 19.82
CA THR A 45 2.17 9.47 19.71
C THR A 45 2.76 8.05 19.73
N PRO A 46 2.06 7.06 20.31
CA PRO A 46 2.47 5.65 20.22
C PRO A 46 2.68 5.18 18.79
N GLN A 47 1.89 5.70 17.84
CA GLN A 47 2.01 5.38 16.42
C GLN A 47 3.33 5.89 15.83
N ALA A 48 3.68 7.15 16.07
CA ALA A 48 4.93 7.71 15.57
C ALA A 48 6.15 7.03 16.22
N ARG A 49 6.11 6.77 17.53
CA ARG A 49 7.19 6.04 18.22
C ARG A 49 7.34 4.61 17.72
N GLY A 50 6.24 3.88 17.55
CA GLY A 50 6.29 2.54 17.01
C GLY A 50 6.84 2.53 15.58
N TYR A 51 6.39 3.47 14.74
CA TYR A 51 6.92 3.63 13.38
C TYR A 51 8.42 3.90 13.37
N GLY A 52 8.89 4.89 14.14
CA GLY A 52 10.29 5.31 14.13
C GLY A 52 11.25 4.33 14.82
N SER A 53 10.82 3.66 15.88
CA SER A 53 11.64 2.68 16.61
C SER A 53 11.59 1.27 16.02
N GLY A 54 10.53 0.97 15.27
CA GLY A 54 10.24 -0.37 14.81
C GLY A 54 9.86 -1.34 15.93
N ARG A 55 9.42 -0.85 17.09
CA ARG A 55 8.96 -1.66 18.23
C ARG A 55 7.48 -1.40 18.50
N SER A 56 6.78 -2.41 18.98
CA SER A 56 5.39 -2.24 19.40
C SER A 56 5.28 -1.44 20.68
N GLU A 57 4.21 -0.64 20.76
CA GLU A 57 3.90 0.21 21.91
C GLU A 57 2.56 -0.25 22.50
N LEU A 58 2.58 -0.64 23.77
CA LEU A 58 1.38 -0.97 24.55
C LEU A 58 1.03 0.20 25.46
N VAL A 59 -0.20 0.69 25.33
CA VAL A 59 -0.78 1.72 26.20
C VAL A 59 -1.97 1.11 26.93
N THR A 60 -1.78 0.85 28.21
CA THR A 60 -2.81 0.26 29.10
C THR A 60 -3.82 1.29 29.57
N ASP A 61 -3.46 2.58 29.58
CA ASP A 61 -4.36 3.68 29.90
C ASP A 61 -4.11 4.87 28.97
N LEU A 62 -5.03 5.07 28.03
CA LEU A 62 -5.00 6.19 27.11
C LEU A 62 -5.24 7.53 27.81
N SER A 63 -5.97 7.59 28.93
CA SER A 63 -6.21 8.86 29.59
C SER A 63 -4.92 9.50 30.13
N THR A 64 -3.92 8.70 30.48
CA THR A 64 -2.64 9.15 31.05
C THR A 64 -1.53 9.33 30.03
N ALA A 65 -1.68 8.79 28.83
CA ALA A 65 -0.67 8.86 27.77
C ALA A 65 -0.60 10.25 27.09
N THR A 66 -0.10 11.27 27.78
CA THR A 66 -0.05 12.68 27.32
C THR A 66 0.42 12.89 25.87
N GLY A 67 1.33 12.04 25.39
CA GLY A 67 1.88 12.13 24.03
C GLY A 67 0.88 11.95 22.88
N TRP A 68 -0.25 11.24 23.05
CA TRP A 68 -1.28 11.15 22.00
C TRP A 68 -2.34 12.24 22.11
N HIS A 69 -2.56 12.82 23.30
CA HIS A 69 -3.45 13.98 23.49
C HIS A 69 -2.97 15.20 22.68
N ALA A 70 -1.66 15.30 22.46
CA ALA A 70 -1.05 16.36 21.67
C ALA A 70 -1.45 16.34 20.19
N GLN A 71 -1.96 15.23 19.66
CA GLN A 71 -2.33 15.10 18.25
C GLN A 71 -3.57 15.93 17.90
N ASP A 72 -4.63 15.77 18.69
CA ASP A 72 -5.96 16.31 18.41
C ASP A 72 -6.78 16.25 19.71
N PRO A 73 -6.73 17.31 20.55
CA PRO A 73 -7.36 17.26 21.88
C PRO A 73 -8.87 17.03 21.85
N GLU A 74 -9.57 17.56 20.84
CA GLU A 74 -11.02 17.38 20.68
C GLU A 74 -11.35 15.93 20.34
N ARG A 75 -10.65 15.34 19.36
CA ARG A 75 -10.85 13.93 19.00
C ARG A 75 -10.40 12.98 20.09
N THR A 76 -9.33 13.31 20.81
CA THR A 76 -8.89 12.57 21.98
C THR A 76 -10.00 12.48 23.02
N LYS A 77 -10.70 13.59 23.28
CA LYS A 77 -11.88 13.59 24.14
C LYS A 77 -12.99 12.70 23.57
N GLU A 78 -13.32 12.81 22.29
CA GLU A 78 -14.33 11.94 21.66
C GLU A 78 -13.98 10.44 21.79
N ILE A 79 -12.71 10.07 21.62
CA ILE A 79 -12.20 8.70 21.77
C ILE A 79 -12.40 8.21 23.22
N ILE A 80 -12.05 9.02 24.20
CA ILE A 80 -12.22 8.70 25.63
C ILE A 80 -13.70 8.61 26.01
N ASP A 81 -14.52 9.59 25.58
CA ASP A 81 -15.96 9.64 25.86
C ASP A 81 -16.71 8.46 25.20
N TYR A 82 -16.23 7.99 24.04
CA TYR A 82 -16.71 6.76 23.40
C TYR A 82 -16.34 5.49 24.19
N GLY A 83 -15.39 5.60 25.13
CA GLY A 83 -14.97 4.53 26.03
C GLY A 83 -13.77 3.73 25.55
N ILE A 84 -13.00 4.23 24.58
CA ILE A 84 -11.71 3.64 24.18
C ILE A 84 -10.67 4.00 25.25
N HIS A 85 -10.01 2.99 25.81
CA HIS A 85 -9.14 3.15 26.98
C HIS A 85 -7.75 2.53 26.83
N SER A 86 -7.54 1.60 25.90
CA SER A 86 -6.25 0.95 25.69
C SER A 86 -5.93 0.79 24.19
N LEU A 87 -4.63 0.82 23.87
CA LEU A 87 -4.10 0.81 22.51
C LEU A 87 -2.86 -0.09 22.42
N ILE A 88 -2.78 -0.91 21.37
CA ILE A 88 -1.53 -1.45 20.86
C ILE A 88 -1.21 -0.77 19.53
N ALA A 89 -0.01 -0.20 19.39
CA ALA A 89 0.53 0.29 18.13
C ALA A 89 1.69 -0.63 17.69
N ALA A 90 1.42 -1.51 16.73
CA ALA A 90 2.35 -2.53 16.25
C ALA A 90 2.88 -2.17 14.84
N PRO A 91 4.19 -1.99 14.65
CA PRO A 91 4.78 -1.69 13.35
C PRO A 91 4.58 -2.81 12.33
N ILE A 92 4.21 -2.46 11.11
CA ILE A 92 4.09 -3.39 9.97
C ILE A 92 5.45 -3.43 9.30
N GLN A 93 6.26 -4.44 9.57
CA GLN A 93 7.65 -4.51 9.11
C GLN A 93 7.90 -5.68 8.15
N ALA A 94 8.57 -5.41 7.04
CA ALA A 94 9.02 -6.43 6.10
C ALA A 94 10.33 -6.02 5.44
N GLY A 95 11.23 -6.97 5.22
CA GLY A 95 12.51 -6.69 4.55
C GLY A 95 13.39 -5.66 5.24
N GLY A 96 13.27 -5.49 6.56
CA GLY A 96 14.02 -4.49 7.34
C GLY A 96 13.46 -3.06 7.27
N VAL A 97 12.30 -2.85 6.66
CA VAL A 97 11.65 -1.54 6.52
C VAL A 97 10.29 -1.54 7.21
N VAL A 98 9.96 -0.44 7.89
CA VAL A 98 8.63 -0.21 8.47
C VAL A 98 7.72 0.33 7.37
N LEU A 99 6.70 -0.46 7.00
CA LEU A 99 5.71 -0.10 5.99
C LEU A 99 4.59 0.77 6.56
N GLY A 100 4.37 0.71 7.87
CA GLY A 100 3.27 1.40 8.56
C GLY A 100 3.10 0.94 10.00
N VAL A 101 1.93 1.21 10.57
CA VAL A 101 1.56 0.83 11.95
C VAL A 101 0.12 0.29 11.98
N ALA A 102 -0.05 -0.92 12.49
CA ALA A 102 -1.34 -1.49 12.86
C ALA A 102 -1.73 -1.00 14.26
N ASN A 103 -3.00 -0.60 14.42
CA ASN A 103 -3.50 -0.08 15.70
C ASN A 103 -4.65 -0.96 16.16
N PHE A 104 -4.57 -1.47 17.38
CA PHE A 104 -5.63 -2.21 18.04
C PHE A 104 -6.17 -1.35 19.18
N TRP A 105 -7.45 -0.99 19.10
CA TRP A 105 -8.11 -0.16 20.09
C TRP A 105 -9.06 -1.00 20.90
N ARG A 106 -9.01 -0.86 22.22
CA ARG A 106 -9.95 -1.50 23.13
C ARG A 106 -10.89 -0.47 23.72
N ALA A 107 -12.17 -0.81 23.71
CA ALA A 107 -13.24 0.02 24.25
C ALA A 107 -14.14 -0.78 25.20
N LYS A 108 -14.81 -0.07 26.11
CA LYS A 108 -15.80 -0.62 27.06
C LYS A 108 -15.17 -1.63 28.04
N GLN A 109 -16.00 -2.40 28.76
CA GLN A 109 -15.75 -3.15 30.01
C GLN A 109 -14.65 -4.24 29.99
N HIS A 110 -13.90 -4.38 28.91
CA HIS A 110 -12.75 -5.28 28.90
C HIS A 110 -11.55 -4.65 29.59
N GLU A 111 -10.76 -5.47 30.28
CA GLU A 111 -9.48 -5.06 30.85
C GLU A 111 -8.56 -4.51 29.75
N PRO A 112 -7.65 -3.56 30.06
CA PRO A 112 -6.64 -3.10 29.11
C PRO A 112 -5.89 -4.24 28.43
N PHE A 113 -5.30 -3.96 27.27
CA PHE A 113 -4.41 -4.94 26.65
C PHE A 113 -3.24 -5.28 27.59
N ASP A 114 -2.82 -6.54 27.59
CA ASP A 114 -1.65 -7.02 28.31
C ASP A 114 -0.52 -7.44 27.34
N ASP A 115 0.59 -7.94 27.91
CA ASP A 115 1.76 -8.37 27.13
C ASP A 115 1.51 -9.66 26.31
N GLU A 116 0.56 -10.51 26.74
CA GLU A 116 0.18 -11.71 25.97
C GLU A 116 -0.58 -11.30 24.70
N GLU A 117 -1.52 -10.37 24.84
CA GLU A 117 -2.27 -9.81 23.72
C GLU A 117 -1.39 -8.94 22.81
N LEU A 118 -0.39 -8.25 23.38
CA LEU A 118 0.66 -7.58 22.59
C LEU A 118 1.42 -8.59 21.73
N SER A 119 1.87 -9.70 22.31
CA SER A 119 2.61 -10.74 21.60
C SER A 119 1.78 -11.36 20.46
N LEU A 120 0.48 -11.58 20.70
CA LEU A 120 -0.44 -12.06 19.65
C LEU A 120 -0.62 -11.02 18.54
N ALA A 121 -0.77 -9.74 18.89
CA ALA A 121 -0.89 -8.66 17.92
C ALA A 121 0.37 -8.56 17.04
N GLU A 122 1.55 -8.71 17.63
CA GLU A 122 2.83 -8.75 16.89
C GLU A 122 2.88 -9.91 15.90
N GLU A 123 2.48 -11.12 16.30
CA GLU A 123 2.45 -12.28 15.40
C GLU A 123 1.50 -12.05 14.20
N LEU A 124 0.30 -11.55 14.48
CA LEU A 124 -0.68 -11.24 13.44
C LEU A 124 -0.18 -10.17 12.47
N VAL A 125 0.45 -9.12 13.00
CA VAL A 125 1.00 -8.03 12.21
C VAL A 125 2.19 -8.49 11.39
N ALA A 126 3.08 -9.33 11.93
CA ALA A 126 4.20 -9.91 11.20
C ALA A 126 3.71 -10.72 9.99
N ARG A 127 2.69 -11.57 10.16
CA ARG A 127 2.11 -12.34 9.05
C ARG A 127 1.44 -11.45 8.00
N ALA A 128 0.73 -10.40 8.44
CA ALA A 128 0.13 -9.42 7.54
C ALA A 128 1.22 -8.63 6.77
N ALA A 129 2.32 -8.27 7.42
CA ALA A 129 3.41 -7.51 6.83
C ALA A 129 4.05 -8.23 5.64
N VAL A 130 4.29 -9.55 5.75
CA VAL A 130 4.78 -10.38 4.64
C VAL A 130 3.81 -10.35 3.45
N SER A 131 2.51 -10.46 3.71
CA SER A 131 1.49 -10.44 2.65
C SER A 131 1.40 -9.07 1.97
N ILE A 132 1.48 -7.99 2.74
CA ILE A 132 1.51 -6.61 2.24
C ILE A 132 2.77 -6.38 1.39
N ASP A 133 3.94 -6.81 1.86
CA ASP A 133 5.20 -6.66 1.13
C ASP A 133 5.16 -7.44 -0.20
N ASN A 134 4.68 -8.68 -0.19
CA ASN A 134 4.51 -9.48 -1.41
C ASN A 134 3.59 -8.79 -2.42
N ALA A 135 2.45 -8.26 -1.97
CA ALA A 135 1.53 -7.53 -2.83
C ALA A 135 2.17 -6.25 -3.41
N ARG A 136 2.97 -5.52 -2.61
CA ARG A 136 3.72 -4.35 -3.08
C ARG A 136 4.78 -4.70 -4.11
N ARG A 137 5.58 -5.73 -3.87
CA ARG A 137 6.61 -6.22 -4.80
C ARG A 137 5.98 -6.67 -6.11
N TYR A 138 4.93 -7.49 -6.03
CA TYR A 138 4.16 -7.93 -7.20
C TYR A 138 3.63 -6.73 -8.01
N THR A 139 3.03 -5.74 -7.35
CA THR A 139 2.52 -4.53 -8.03
C THR A 139 3.63 -3.75 -8.72
N ARG A 140 4.81 -3.62 -8.09
CA ARG A 140 5.98 -2.92 -8.64
C ARG A 140 6.56 -3.65 -9.85
N GLU A 141 6.80 -4.94 -9.72
CA GLU A 141 7.30 -5.80 -10.81
C GLU A 141 6.31 -5.82 -11.98
N HIS A 142 5.01 -5.91 -11.68
CA HIS A 142 3.96 -5.86 -12.68
C HIS A 142 3.96 -4.53 -13.44
N ALA A 143 4.04 -3.39 -12.73
CA ALA A 143 4.11 -2.08 -13.37
C ALA A 143 5.33 -1.91 -14.28
N LEU A 144 6.49 -2.47 -13.88
CA LEU A 144 7.69 -2.49 -14.72
C LEU A 144 7.50 -3.33 -15.98
N ALA A 145 6.94 -4.53 -15.86
CA ALA A 145 6.64 -5.39 -17.00
C ALA A 145 5.70 -4.71 -18.01
N VAL A 146 4.62 -4.09 -17.52
CA VAL A 146 3.68 -3.32 -18.35
C VAL A 146 4.37 -2.13 -19.05
N THR A 147 5.24 -1.43 -18.33
CA THR A 147 5.99 -0.29 -18.89
C THR A 147 6.97 -0.72 -19.98
N LEU A 148 7.71 -1.82 -19.76
CA LEU A 148 8.61 -2.39 -20.75
C LEU A 148 7.85 -2.84 -22.00
N GLN A 149 6.75 -3.55 -21.86
CA GLN A 149 5.92 -3.96 -23.01
C GLN A 149 5.42 -2.76 -23.82
N ARG A 150 4.92 -1.71 -23.16
CA ARG A 150 4.50 -0.48 -23.84
C ARG A 150 5.64 0.21 -24.57
N SER A 151 6.88 0.05 -24.10
CA SER A 151 8.06 0.62 -24.77
C SER A 151 8.47 -0.13 -26.04
N LEU A 152 8.09 -1.41 -26.15
CA LEU A 152 8.36 -2.26 -27.31
C LEU A 152 7.34 -2.08 -28.44
N LEU A 153 6.22 -1.39 -28.20
CA LEU A 153 5.23 -1.09 -29.25
C LEU A 153 5.68 0.12 -30.10
N PRO A 154 5.48 0.09 -31.43
CA PRO A 154 5.81 1.21 -32.31
C PRO A 154 5.09 2.50 -31.90
N ARG A 155 5.83 3.49 -31.39
CA ARG A 155 5.28 4.77 -30.89
C ARG A 155 4.67 5.66 -31.97
N ALA A 156 5.07 5.45 -33.22
CA ALA A 156 4.50 6.07 -34.40
C ALA A 156 4.66 5.09 -35.56
N LEU A 157 3.62 4.97 -36.38
CA LEU A 157 3.74 4.27 -37.66
C LEU A 157 4.50 5.17 -38.63
N PRO A 158 5.46 4.64 -39.41
CA PRO A 158 6.09 5.43 -40.46
C PRO A 158 5.00 5.92 -41.44
N GLU A 159 5.05 7.19 -41.86
CA GLU A 159 4.21 7.66 -42.96
C GLU A 159 4.67 6.98 -44.26
N GLN A 160 3.79 6.22 -44.91
CA GLN A 160 4.11 5.49 -46.15
C GLN A 160 2.99 5.66 -47.17
N SER A 161 3.35 5.93 -48.43
CA SER A 161 2.40 6.07 -49.55
C SER A 161 1.86 4.73 -50.07
N ALA A 162 2.38 3.60 -49.57
CA ALA A 162 2.04 2.25 -50.05
C ALA A 162 0.87 1.60 -49.29
N LEU A 163 0.65 1.96 -48.02
CA LEU A 163 -0.40 1.36 -47.18
C LEU A 163 -0.78 2.31 -46.03
N ASP A 164 -2.07 2.40 -45.72
CA ASP A 164 -2.55 3.04 -44.48
C ASP A 164 -2.61 1.98 -43.37
N VAL A 165 -2.01 2.26 -42.21
CA VAL A 165 -1.89 1.30 -41.11
C VAL A 165 -2.60 1.85 -39.89
N GLY A 166 -3.55 1.10 -39.35
CA GLY A 166 -4.17 1.36 -38.05
C GLY A 166 -3.90 0.20 -37.11
N TYR A 167 -3.65 0.49 -35.83
CA TYR A 167 -3.55 -0.54 -34.79
C TYR A 167 -4.28 -0.12 -33.53
N ARG A 168 -4.76 -1.11 -32.77
CA ARG A 168 -5.35 -0.91 -31.44
C ARG A 168 -4.87 -2.02 -30.52
N TYR A 169 -4.02 -1.68 -29.56
CA TYR A 169 -3.56 -2.61 -28.54
C TYR A 169 -4.53 -2.59 -27.34
N LEU A 170 -5.16 -3.74 -27.05
CA LEU A 170 -6.09 -3.93 -25.93
C LEU A 170 -5.56 -5.05 -25.03
N PRO A 171 -4.77 -4.74 -23.98
CA PRO A 171 -4.30 -5.77 -23.06
C PRO A 171 -5.48 -6.35 -22.25
N ALA A 172 -5.39 -7.64 -21.90
CA ALA A 172 -6.31 -8.26 -20.95
C ALA A 172 -6.18 -7.63 -19.55
N GLN A 173 -7.19 -7.76 -18.69
CA GLN A 173 -7.30 -7.09 -17.38
C GLN A 173 -6.09 -7.29 -16.44
N SER A 174 -5.24 -8.29 -16.70
CA SER A 174 -3.96 -8.54 -16.03
C SER A 174 -2.77 -7.78 -16.61
N GLY A 175 -2.99 -6.67 -17.35
CA GLY A 175 -1.96 -5.67 -17.69
C GLY A 175 -0.93 -6.06 -18.76
N VAL A 176 -0.68 -7.35 -18.97
CA VAL A 176 0.35 -7.90 -19.86
C VAL A 176 -0.34 -8.79 -20.90
N SER A 177 -0.29 -8.42 -22.19
CA SER A 177 -0.62 -9.32 -23.31
C SER A 177 0.69 -9.72 -23.98
N GLY A 178 0.82 -11.00 -24.33
CA GLY A 178 1.97 -11.54 -25.06
C GLY A 178 2.04 -11.07 -26.52
N ASP A 179 1.02 -10.36 -27.00
CA ASP A 179 0.92 -9.92 -28.37
C ASP A 179 1.83 -8.73 -28.64
N TRP A 180 2.63 -8.83 -29.70
CA TRP A 180 3.43 -7.73 -30.22
C TRP A 180 3.33 -7.70 -31.74
N PHE A 181 3.51 -6.51 -32.31
CA PHE A 181 3.63 -6.35 -33.75
C PHE A 181 4.66 -5.27 -34.09
N ASP A 182 5.28 -5.39 -35.26
CA ASP A 182 6.18 -4.39 -35.82
C ASP A 182 5.92 -4.20 -37.32
N VAL A 183 6.07 -2.97 -37.81
CA VAL A 183 5.81 -2.57 -39.20
C VAL A 183 7.09 -1.97 -39.77
N ILE A 184 7.78 -2.75 -40.60
CA ILE A 184 9.11 -2.41 -41.11
C ILE A 184 9.01 -2.05 -42.59
N PRO A 185 9.33 -0.80 -43.00
CA PRO A 185 9.37 -0.42 -44.40
C PRO A 185 10.49 -1.16 -45.15
N LEU A 186 10.21 -1.62 -46.38
CA LEU A 186 11.18 -2.26 -47.26
C LEU A 186 11.30 -1.50 -48.60
N PRO A 187 12.44 -1.62 -49.31
CA PRO A 187 12.61 -0.97 -50.62
C PRO A 187 11.53 -1.39 -51.64
N GLY A 188 11.05 -0.41 -52.41
CA GLY A 188 10.12 -0.63 -53.52
C GLY A 188 8.65 -0.73 -53.11
N SER A 189 8.18 0.14 -52.20
CA SER A 189 6.79 0.16 -51.71
C SER A 189 6.32 -1.16 -51.08
N ARG A 190 7.24 -1.88 -50.42
CA ARG A 190 6.96 -3.13 -49.70
C ARG A 190 7.01 -2.88 -48.20
N VAL A 191 6.24 -3.67 -47.45
CA VAL A 191 6.18 -3.59 -46.00
C VAL A 191 6.33 -5.01 -45.45
N ALA A 192 7.16 -5.17 -44.42
CA ALA A 192 7.17 -6.37 -43.59
C ALA A 192 6.36 -6.09 -42.32
N LEU A 193 5.37 -6.93 -42.06
CA LEU A 193 4.62 -6.96 -40.81
C LEU A 193 5.09 -8.18 -40.02
N ALA A 194 5.62 -7.95 -38.82
CA ALA A 194 5.87 -9.00 -37.85
C ALA A 194 4.75 -8.96 -36.80
N VAL A 195 4.16 -10.12 -36.50
CA VAL A 195 3.22 -10.29 -35.39
C VAL A 195 3.64 -11.53 -34.63
N GLY A 196 3.72 -11.45 -33.31
CA GLY A 196 3.99 -12.59 -32.47
C GLY A 196 3.09 -12.57 -31.24
N ASP A 197 2.79 -13.76 -30.76
CA ASP A 197 2.12 -14.01 -29.48
C ASP A 197 3.10 -14.78 -28.60
N VAL A 198 3.38 -14.25 -27.41
CA VAL A 198 4.18 -14.95 -26.40
C VAL A 198 3.23 -15.90 -25.68
N VAL A 199 3.48 -17.21 -25.82
CA VAL A 199 2.73 -18.25 -25.11
C VAL A 199 2.92 -18.08 -23.61
N GLY A 200 2.00 -17.37 -22.99
CA GLY A 200 1.72 -17.40 -21.58
C GLY A 200 0.85 -16.25 -21.04
N HIS A 201 -0.21 -16.57 -20.31
CA HIS A 201 -1.08 -15.62 -19.62
C HIS A 201 -0.57 -15.23 -18.21
N GLY A 202 0.40 -14.32 -18.15
CA GLY A 202 0.93 -13.75 -16.90
C GLY A 202 2.37 -14.17 -16.51
N LEU A 203 2.93 -13.54 -15.48
CA LEU A 203 4.30 -13.86 -15.00
C LEU A 203 4.42 -15.23 -14.29
N HIS A 204 3.37 -16.06 -14.35
CA HIS A 204 3.37 -17.44 -13.88
C HIS A 204 2.71 -18.45 -14.82
N ALA A 205 2.22 -18.02 -15.98
CA ALA A 205 1.72 -18.92 -17.00
C ALA A 205 1.53 -18.14 -18.28
#